data_AF-A0A9W7GKQ5-F1
#
_entry.id   AF-A0A9W7GKQ5-F1
#
_cell.length_a   1.000
_cell.length_b   1.000
_cell.length_c   1.000
_cell.angle_alpha   90.00
_cell.angle_beta   90.00
_cell.angle_gamma   90.00
#
_symmetry.space_group_name_H-M   'P 1'
#
loop_
_entity.id
_entity.type
_entity.pdbx_description
1 polymer ?
#
loop_
_entity_poly.entity_id
_entity_poly.type
_entity_poly.pdbx_seq_one_letter_code
_entity_poly.pdbx_strand_id
1 'polypeptide(L)'
;MLCCCFIPSSSSARELDDVWRTYLTSPPPHAISLASDLKARADSLASEIQSSSLAVDLSDIDVVVSGGGNYDAFYLGVQMMMSRLEGPRINVARYAGVSAGGMMPFEVALKGEDATLLSHLSYGVLTEEYSEHYKSTLQAGYLEDHHWRIMAAWQTETYADRLAGLDGRVIMGTSCFKPLPTLVLIDSYTAVDDQATHAFMSTGTYLEMYGGYPCTDGGLTTGDKMTPLFQDNVRPQMVVDLMATGANSELVFKVLLDDYVDLIKTGMDEFVNFVTKGQTEREGIISLCPVGSDVKDFVCKV
;
A
#
# COMPACT_ATOMS: atom_id res chain seq x y z
N MET A 1 27.96 -5.52 -0.54
CA MET A 1 28.38 -4.57 0.51
C MET A 1 27.10 -4.16 1.22
N LEU A 2 26.64 -4.95 2.20
CA LEU A 2 25.49 -4.59 3.02
C LEU A 2 25.94 -3.44 3.92
N CYS A 3 25.38 -2.26 3.70
CA CYS A 3 25.56 -1.13 4.60
C CYS A 3 24.74 -1.44 5.86
N CYS A 4 25.31 -2.20 6.79
CA CYS A 4 24.85 -2.19 8.18
C CYS A 4 25.20 -0.82 8.76
N CYS A 5 24.43 0.20 8.40
CA CYS A 5 24.46 1.48 9.07
C CYS A 5 23.94 1.23 10.49
N PHE A 6 24.87 0.98 11.41
CA PHE A 6 24.62 1.02 12.84
C PHE A 6 24.10 2.42 13.16
N ILE A 7 22.78 2.55 13.31
CA ILE A 7 22.20 3.69 14.02
C ILE A 7 22.69 3.53 15.46
N PRO A 8 23.51 4.44 15.99
CA PRO A 8 23.90 4.39 17.39
C PRO A 8 22.60 4.37 18.20
N SER A 9 22.40 3.40 19.09
CA SER A 9 21.21 3.37 19.95
C SER A 9 21.31 4.49 20.98
N SER A 10 21.05 5.72 20.55
CA SER A 10 20.80 6.84 21.45
C SER A 10 19.51 6.54 22.22
N SER A 11 19.41 7.06 23.45
CA SER A 11 18.18 6.97 24.24
C SER A 11 16.96 7.47 23.48
N SER A 12 17.14 8.42 22.55
CA SER A 12 16.08 8.98 21.72
C SER A 12 15.51 8.01 20.67
N ALA A 13 16.31 7.09 20.11
CA ALA A 13 15.79 6.14 19.12
C ALA A 13 14.85 5.11 19.78
N ARG A 14 15.15 4.68 21.01
CA ARG A 14 14.28 3.79 21.78
C ARG A 14 12.96 4.46 22.18
N GLU A 15 13.01 5.75 22.48
CA GLU A 15 11.82 6.54 22.81
C GLU A 15 10.84 6.59 21.63
N LEU A 16 11.34 6.83 20.40
CA LEU A 16 10.52 6.79 19.17
C LEU A 16 9.89 5.41 18.95
N ASP A 17 10.65 4.33 19.13
CA ASP A 17 10.14 2.96 19.01
C ASP A 17 8.99 2.69 20.00
N ASP A 18 9.14 3.12 21.25
CA ASP A 18 8.13 2.93 22.29
C ASP A 18 6.85 3.75 22.01
N VAL A 19 7.00 4.98 21.52
CA VAL A 19 5.88 5.82 21.09
C VAL A 19 5.18 5.19 19.88
N TRP A 20 5.93 4.71 18.89
CA TRP A 20 5.35 4.06 17.72
C TRP A 20 4.57 2.79 18.08
N ARG A 21 5.12 1.93 18.93
CA ARG A 21 4.41 0.74 19.47
C ARG A 21 3.14 1.12 20.21
N THR A 22 3.18 2.22 20.96
CA THR A 22 1.98 2.75 21.64
C THR A 22 0.94 3.18 20.61
N TYR A 23 1.32 3.93 19.58
CA TYR A 23 0.41 4.40 18.54
C TYR A 23 -0.24 3.29 17.71
N LEU A 24 0.46 2.16 17.49
CA LEU A 24 -0.10 0.98 16.85
C LEU A 24 -1.31 0.39 17.62
N THR A 25 -1.36 0.55 18.94
CA THR A 25 -2.43 0.00 19.79
C THR A 25 -3.39 1.06 20.32
N SER A 26 -2.93 2.30 20.45
CA SER A 26 -3.66 3.45 20.94
C SER A 26 -3.34 4.68 20.08
N PRO A 27 -3.99 4.81 18.90
CA PRO A 27 -3.76 5.93 17.99
C PRO A 27 -3.95 7.29 18.68
N PRO A 28 -3.14 8.32 18.34
CA PRO A 28 -3.28 9.64 18.91
C PRO A 28 -4.61 10.29 18.48
N PRO A 29 -5.21 11.16 19.32
CA PRO A 29 -6.51 11.80 19.02
C PRO A 29 -6.54 12.55 17.68
N HIS A 30 -5.40 13.12 17.26
CA HIS A 30 -5.29 13.82 15.98
C HIS A 30 -5.53 12.86 14.79
N ALA A 31 -4.89 11.69 14.78
CA ALA A 31 -5.09 10.65 13.77
C ALA A 31 -6.53 10.12 13.77
N ILE A 32 -7.15 9.96 14.95
CA ILE A 32 -8.55 9.54 15.08
C ILE A 32 -9.50 10.55 14.44
N SER A 33 -9.28 11.85 14.69
CA SER A 33 -10.08 12.92 14.08
C SER A 33 -9.98 12.91 12.55
N LEU A 34 -8.76 12.88 12.03
CA LEU A 34 -8.51 12.84 10.58
C LEU A 34 -9.13 11.59 9.94
N ALA A 35 -9.00 10.42 10.58
CA ALA A 35 -9.62 9.19 10.11
C ALA A 35 -11.15 9.30 10.07
N SER A 36 -11.77 9.93 11.08
CA SER A 36 -13.21 10.18 11.11
C SER A 36 -13.65 11.07 9.94
N ASP A 37 -12.91 12.15 9.68
CA ASP A 37 -13.22 13.10 8.60
C ASP A 37 -13.08 12.45 7.22
N LEU A 38 -12.01 11.68 7.00
CA LEU A 38 -11.78 10.94 5.75
C LEU A 38 -12.86 9.89 5.49
N LYS A 39 -13.30 9.18 6.53
CA LYS A 39 -14.39 8.19 6.42
C LYS A 39 -15.73 8.85 6.11
N ALA A 40 -16.06 9.94 6.82
CA ALA A 40 -17.29 10.69 6.55
C ALA A 40 -17.32 11.23 5.11
N ARG A 41 -16.17 11.68 4.59
CA ARG A 41 -16.03 12.07 3.18
C ARG A 41 -16.29 10.88 2.24
N ALA A 42 -15.64 9.75 2.47
CA ALA A 42 -15.81 8.57 1.63
C ALA A 42 -17.26 8.07 1.61
N ASP A 43 -17.95 8.09 2.76
CA ASP A 43 -19.37 7.75 2.86
C ASP A 43 -20.24 8.71 2.04
N SER A 44 -19.96 10.02 2.10
CA SER A 44 -20.67 11.03 1.31
C SER A 44 -20.50 10.77 -0.19
N LEU A 45 -19.26 10.62 -0.65
CA LEU A 45 -18.96 10.38 -2.07
C LEU A 45 -19.56 9.06 -2.57
N ALA A 46 -19.51 8.00 -1.76
CA ALA A 46 -20.07 6.70 -2.13
C ALA A 46 -21.59 6.78 -2.28
N SER A 47 -22.28 7.55 -1.43
CA SER A 47 -23.73 7.75 -1.53
C SER A 47 -24.16 8.40 -2.86
N GLU A 48 -23.34 9.32 -3.39
CA GLU A 48 -23.57 9.96 -4.68
C GLU A 48 -23.43 8.96 -5.85
N ILE A 49 -22.41 8.09 -5.79
CA ILE A 49 -22.16 7.05 -6.79
C ILE A 49 -23.25 5.97 -6.78
N GLN A 50 -23.76 5.58 -5.59
CA GLN A 50 -24.77 4.52 -5.45
C GLN A 50 -26.06 4.78 -6.23
N SER A 51 -26.37 6.04 -6.52
CA SER A 51 -27.54 6.44 -7.32
C SER A 51 -27.25 6.58 -8.83
N SER A 52 -25.98 6.53 -9.23
CA SER A 52 -25.51 6.85 -10.57
C SER A 52 -25.29 5.59 -11.44
N SER A 53 -25.23 5.76 -12.76
CA SER A 53 -24.70 4.71 -13.64
C SER A 53 -23.17 4.74 -13.61
N LEU A 54 -22.54 3.56 -13.64
CA LEU A 54 -21.08 3.48 -13.74
C LEU A 54 -20.68 3.46 -15.21
N ALA A 55 -19.65 4.24 -15.54
CA ALA A 55 -19.02 4.24 -16.86
C ALA A 55 -18.05 3.06 -17.04
N VAL A 56 -17.62 2.45 -15.93
CA VAL A 56 -16.70 1.31 -15.89
C VAL A 56 -17.37 0.14 -15.18
N ASP A 57 -17.28 -1.06 -15.78
CA ASP A 57 -17.73 -2.30 -15.14
C ASP A 57 -16.65 -2.83 -14.20
N LEU A 58 -16.95 -2.83 -12.90
CA LEU A 58 -16.07 -3.32 -11.84
C LEU A 58 -16.69 -4.51 -11.08
N SER A 59 -17.68 -5.19 -11.67
CA SER A 59 -18.46 -6.23 -11.02
C SER A 59 -17.70 -7.54 -10.74
N ASP A 60 -16.54 -7.76 -11.35
CA ASP A 60 -15.57 -8.81 -11.00
C ASP A 60 -14.19 -8.45 -11.55
N ILE A 61 -13.29 -7.98 -10.67
CA ILE A 61 -11.98 -7.45 -11.05
C ILE A 61 -10.86 -8.03 -10.21
N ASP A 62 -9.66 -8.04 -10.79
CA ASP A 62 -8.42 -8.02 -10.00
C ASP A 62 -7.94 -6.56 -9.86
N VAL A 63 -7.26 -6.24 -8.77
CA VAL A 63 -6.68 -4.91 -8.53
C VAL A 63 -5.17 -5.02 -8.51
N VAL A 64 -4.48 -4.16 -9.26
CA VAL A 64 -3.01 -4.10 -9.30
C VAL A 64 -2.56 -2.71 -8.90
N VAL A 65 -1.71 -2.62 -7.89
CA VAL A 65 -1.21 -1.34 -7.38
C VAL A 65 0.30 -1.27 -7.58
N SER A 66 0.79 -0.19 -8.21
CA SER A 66 2.22 0.00 -8.40
C SER A 66 2.96 0.36 -7.11
N GLY A 67 4.29 0.26 -7.11
CA GLY A 67 5.11 0.79 -6.03
C GLY A 67 5.18 2.32 -6.01
N GLY A 68 5.44 2.92 -4.85
CA GLY A 68 5.51 4.38 -4.73
C GLY A 68 5.87 4.96 -3.35
N GLY A 69 6.35 4.16 -2.39
CA GLY A 69 6.53 4.64 -1.00
C GLY A 69 5.20 5.15 -0.42
N ASN A 70 5.23 6.26 0.34
CA ASN A 70 4.01 6.80 0.96
C ASN A 70 3.02 7.46 -0.02
N TYR A 71 3.18 7.26 -1.34
CA TYR A 71 2.11 7.52 -2.30
C TYR A 71 0.94 6.53 -2.16
N ASP A 72 1.12 5.43 -1.40
CA ASP A 72 0.06 4.49 -1.06
C ASP A 72 -1.16 5.12 -0.37
N ALA A 73 -1.02 6.32 0.20
CA ALA A 73 -2.13 7.17 0.64
C ALA A 73 -3.18 7.34 -0.45
N PHE A 74 -2.75 7.51 -1.70
CA PHE A 74 -3.63 7.61 -2.86
C PHE A 74 -4.48 6.34 -3.01
N TYR A 75 -3.83 5.18 -2.97
CA TYR A 75 -4.53 3.91 -3.06
C TYR A 75 -5.42 3.66 -1.84
N LEU A 76 -5.03 4.09 -0.64
CA LEU A 76 -5.90 4.01 0.53
C LEU A 76 -7.20 4.80 0.31
N GLY A 77 -7.14 5.98 -0.32
CA GLY A 77 -8.33 6.72 -0.75
C GLY A 77 -9.19 5.97 -1.77
N VAL A 78 -8.56 5.35 -2.78
CA VAL A 78 -9.24 4.50 -3.77
C VAL A 78 -9.94 3.32 -3.08
N GLN A 79 -9.23 2.62 -2.20
CA GLN A 79 -9.72 1.48 -1.46
C GLN A 79 -10.88 1.86 -0.53
N MET A 80 -10.83 3.02 0.13
CA MET A 80 -11.95 3.53 0.94
C MET A 80 -13.23 3.63 0.11
N MET A 81 -13.13 4.13 -1.12
CA MET A 81 -14.27 4.18 -2.04
C MET A 81 -14.73 2.79 -2.47
N MET A 82 -13.79 1.89 -2.79
CA MET A 82 -14.10 0.52 -3.18
C MET A 82 -14.82 -0.25 -2.07
N SER A 83 -14.36 -0.20 -0.82
CA SER A 83 -14.97 -0.88 0.32
C SER A 83 -16.46 -0.52 0.49
N ARG A 84 -16.83 0.74 0.22
CA ARG A 84 -18.20 1.24 0.37
C ARG A 84 -19.12 0.88 -0.80
N LEU A 85 -18.53 0.46 -1.91
CA LEU A 85 -19.23 0.05 -3.14
C LEU A 85 -19.12 -1.46 -3.38
N GLU A 86 -18.34 -2.19 -2.57
CA GLU A 86 -18.15 -3.63 -2.62
C GLU A 86 -19.46 -4.37 -2.34
N GLY A 87 -19.74 -5.39 -3.14
CA GLY A 87 -20.99 -6.16 -3.15
C GLY A 87 -21.96 -5.67 -4.22
N PRO A 88 -22.68 -4.54 -4.03
CA PRO A 88 -23.68 -4.08 -5.00
C PRO A 88 -23.12 -3.68 -6.36
N ARG A 89 -21.85 -3.25 -6.43
CA ARG A 89 -21.27 -2.63 -7.64
C ARG A 89 -19.85 -3.09 -7.96
N ILE A 90 -19.08 -3.46 -6.94
CA ILE A 90 -17.68 -3.87 -7.10
C ILE A 90 -17.48 -5.23 -6.45
N ASN A 91 -16.74 -6.12 -7.11
CA ASN A 91 -16.26 -7.35 -6.51
C ASN A 91 -14.76 -7.48 -6.79
N VAL A 92 -13.93 -7.40 -5.75
CA VAL A 92 -12.49 -7.57 -5.88
C VAL A 92 -12.13 -9.01 -5.58
N ALA A 93 -11.65 -9.71 -6.60
CA ALA A 93 -11.24 -11.11 -6.47
C ALA A 93 -9.85 -11.23 -5.84
N ARG A 94 -8.88 -10.47 -6.35
CA ARG A 94 -7.49 -10.51 -5.90
C ARG A 94 -6.82 -9.14 -5.99
N TYR A 95 -5.75 -8.98 -5.23
CA TYR A 95 -4.85 -7.85 -5.25
C TYR A 95 -3.46 -8.32 -5.68
N ALA A 96 -2.75 -7.50 -6.45
CA ALA A 96 -1.33 -7.66 -6.66
C ALA A 96 -0.60 -6.33 -6.54
N GLY A 97 0.63 -6.36 -6.03
CA GLY A 97 1.45 -5.16 -5.96
C GLY A 97 2.87 -5.42 -5.52
N VAL A 98 3.70 -4.40 -5.67
CA VAL A 98 5.08 -4.36 -5.19
C VAL A 98 5.26 -3.10 -4.36
N SER A 99 6.30 -3.08 -3.53
CA SER A 99 6.58 -1.93 -2.67
C SER A 99 5.33 -1.56 -1.84
N ALA A 100 5.08 -0.27 -1.66
CA ALA A 100 3.87 0.22 -1.01
C ALA A 100 2.55 -0.28 -1.67
N GLY A 101 2.56 -0.58 -2.98
CA GLY A 101 1.42 -1.17 -3.68
C GLY A 101 1.15 -2.63 -3.33
N GLY A 102 2.14 -3.38 -2.84
CA GLY A 102 1.92 -4.71 -2.25
C GLY A 102 1.56 -4.60 -0.76
N MET A 103 2.24 -3.70 -0.06
CA MET A 103 2.10 -3.44 1.38
C MET A 103 0.68 -3.00 1.76
N MET A 104 0.13 -1.99 1.08
CA MET A 104 -1.15 -1.40 1.45
C MET A 104 -2.34 -2.36 1.25
N PRO A 105 -2.51 -3.06 0.11
CA PRO A 105 -3.54 -4.10 0.00
C PRO A 105 -3.38 -5.23 1.03
N PHE A 106 -2.15 -5.64 1.36
CA PHE A 106 -1.89 -6.63 2.40
C PHE A 106 -2.41 -6.13 3.76
N GLU A 107 -2.08 -4.90 4.15
CA GLU A 107 -2.57 -4.31 5.41
C GLU A 107 -4.09 -4.23 5.45
N VAL A 108 -4.72 -3.69 4.42
CA VAL A 108 -6.18 -3.56 4.37
C VAL A 108 -6.85 -4.93 4.46
N ALA A 109 -6.34 -5.94 3.75
CA ALA A 109 -6.91 -7.28 3.78
C ALA A 109 -6.68 -7.99 5.13
N LEU A 110 -5.55 -7.73 5.81
CA LEU A 110 -5.19 -8.35 7.08
C LEU A 110 -5.95 -7.73 8.26
N LYS A 111 -5.78 -6.42 8.47
CA LYS A 111 -6.27 -5.70 9.65
C LYS A 111 -7.56 -4.90 9.40
N GLY A 112 -7.93 -4.69 8.14
CA GLY A 112 -9.09 -3.88 7.74
C GLY A 112 -8.71 -2.42 7.47
N GLU A 113 -9.61 -1.71 6.79
CA GLU A 113 -9.44 -0.31 6.41
C GLU A 113 -9.20 0.61 7.61
N ASP A 114 -10.02 0.51 8.66
CA ASP A 114 -9.94 1.38 9.84
C ASP A 114 -8.58 1.31 10.53
N ALA A 115 -8.09 0.10 10.79
CA ALA A 115 -6.81 -0.09 11.46
C ALA A 115 -5.64 0.35 10.57
N THR A 116 -5.74 0.12 9.26
CA THR A 116 -4.74 0.56 8.28
C THR A 116 -4.64 2.08 8.23
N LEU A 117 -5.79 2.76 8.06
CA LEU A 117 -5.88 4.21 8.04
C LEU A 117 -5.31 4.83 9.33
N LEU A 118 -5.67 4.28 10.48
CA LEU A 118 -5.16 4.77 11.76
C LEU A 118 -3.66 4.55 11.91
N SER A 119 -3.09 3.42 11.48
CA SER A 119 -1.63 3.20 11.56
C SER A 119 -0.86 4.26 10.76
N HIS A 120 -1.26 4.50 9.51
CA HIS A 120 -0.56 5.45 8.62
C HIS A 120 -0.72 6.91 9.08
N LEU A 121 -1.93 7.32 9.49
CA LEU A 121 -2.14 8.67 10.05
C LEU A 121 -1.39 8.86 11.37
N SER A 122 -1.33 7.83 12.22
CA SER A 122 -0.55 7.89 13.47
C SER A 122 0.95 8.06 13.19
N TYR A 123 1.44 7.45 12.10
CA TYR A 123 2.83 7.62 11.67
C TYR A 123 3.11 9.04 11.16
N GLY A 124 2.14 9.66 10.47
CA GLY A 124 2.21 11.08 10.12
C GLY A 124 2.26 11.98 11.36
N VAL A 125 1.43 11.71 12.37
CA VAL A 125 1.47 12.45 13.66
C VAL A 125 2.82 12.27 14.35
N LEU A 126 3.37 11.04 14.38
CA LEU A 126 4.71 10.77 14.92
C LEU A 126 5.78 11.60 14.17
N THR A 127 5.67 11.71 12.85
CA THR A 127 6.61 12.49 12.03
C THR A 127 6.54 13.99 12.32
N GLU A 128 5.35 14.53 12.59
CA GLU A 128 5.17 15.93 13.00
C GLU A 128 5.72 16.21 14.41
N GLU A 129 5.31 15.39 15.40
CA GLU A 129 5.70 15.56 16.80
C GLU A 129 7.22 15.46 17.00
N TYR A 130 7.89 14.60 16.22
CA TYR A 130 9.33 14.34 16.31
C TYR A 130 10.09 14.83 15.07
N SER A 131 9.63 15.93 14.45
CA SER A 131 10.14 16.45 13.17
C SER A 131 11.66 16.60 13.04
N GLU A 132 12.40 16.87 14.12
CA GLU A 132 13.87 16.92 14.07
C GLU A 132 14.52 15.56 13.73
N HIS A 133 13.87 14.45 14.07
CA HIS A 133 14.31 13.10 13.71
C HIS A 133 14.05 12.77 12.23
N TYR A 134 13.03 13.40 11.64
CA TYR A 134 12.61 13.24 10.24
C TYR A 134 13.05 14.40 9.35
N LYS A 135 14.04 15.18 9.80
CA LYS A 135 14.44 16.43 9.15
C LYS A 135 14.94 16.24 7.73
N SER A 136 15.67 15.16 7.48
CA SER A 136 16.12 14.80 6.13
C SER A 136 15.38 13.58 5.61
N THR A 137 15.10 13.55 4.31
CA THR A 137 14.43 12.44 3.63
C THR A 137 15.14 11.09 3.85
N LEU A 138 16.48 11.10 3.87
CA LEU A 138 17.25 9.88 4.12
C LEU A 138 17.10 9.36 5.55
N GLN A 139 17.09 10.25 6.55
CA GLN A 139 16.85 9.87 7.95
C GLN A 139 15.41 9.38 8.13
N ALA A 140 14.45 10.08 7.52
CA ALA A 140 13.05 9.69 7.54
C ALA A 140 12.86 8.28 6.96
N GLY A 141 13.44 7.99 5.79
CA GLY A 141 13.37 6.67 5.18
C GLY A 141 14.01 5.56 6.03
N TYR A 142 15.13 5.85 6.70
CA TYR A 142 15.74 4.89 7.62
C TYR A 142 14.88 4.60 8.86
N LEU A 143 14.26 5.64 9.42
CA LEU A 143 13.35 5.49 10.56
C LEU A 143 12.07 4.77 10.14
N GLU A 144 11.53 5.07 8.95
CA GLU A 144 10.37 4.40 8.37
C GLU A 144 10.65 2.91 8.14
N ASP A 145 11.77 2.54 7.52
CA ASP A 145 12.18 1.14 7.38
C ASP A 145 12.19 0.39 8.72
N HIS A 146 12.78 1.02 9.74
CA HIS A 146 12.85 0.46 11.09
C HIS A 146 11.48 0.35 11.77
N HIS A 147 10.66 1.39 11.70
CA HIS A 147 9.31 1.39 12.26
C HIS A 147 8.38 0.43 11.52
N TRP A 148 8.57 0.21 10.22
CA TRP A 148 7.85 -0.80 9.45
C TRP A 148 8.24 -2.22 9.85
N ARG A 149 9.49 -2.47 10.27
CA ARG A 149 9.88 -3.74 10.92
C ARG A 149 9.09 -3.99 12.19
N ILE A 150 8.95 -2.95 13.01
CA ILE A 150 8.16 -3.00 14.25
C ILE A 150 6.69 -3.29 13.93
N MET A 151 6.12 -2.56 12.96
CA MET A 151 4.74 -2.75 12.53
C MET A 151 4.50 -4.13 11.93
N ALA A 152 5.43 -4.64 11.12
CA ALA A 152 5.35 -5.96 10.49
C ALA A 152 5.22 -7.07 11.53
N ALA A 153 6.11 -7.10 12.53
CA ALA A 153 6.05 -8.07 13.60
C ALA A 153 4.76 -7.92 14.43
N TRP A 154 4.40 -6.68 14.79
CA TRP A 154 3.20 -6.41 15.56
C TRP A 154 1.91 -6.86 14.84
N GLN A 155 1.75 -6.56 13.56
CA GLN A 155 0.51 -6.87 12.83
C GLN A 155 0.38 -8.35 12.52
N THR A 156 1.48 -9.05 12.21
CA THR A 156 1.41 -10.50 11.95
C THR A 156 1.12 -11.28 13.23
N GLU A 157 1.58 -10.80 14.38
CA GLU A 157 1.22 -11.35 15.69
C GLU A 157 -0.24 -11.01 16.07
N THR A 158 -0.63 -9.74 15.92
CA THR A 158 -1.94 -9.23 16.36
C THR A 158 -3.10 -9.79 15.52
N TYR A 159 -2.89 -10.00 14.21
CA TYR A 159 -3.89 -10.46 13.26
C TYR A 159 -3.57 -11.86 12.69
N ALA A 160 -2.82 -12.67 13.46
CA ALA A 160 -2.36 -13.99 13.04
C ALA A 160 -3.49 -14.91 12.55
N ASP A 161 -4.66 -14.83 13.16
CA ASP A 161 -5.85 -15.63 12.84
C ASP A 161 -6.45 -15.31 11.46
N ARG A 162 -6.10 -14.16 10.88
CA ARG A 162 -6.61 -13.68 9.58
C ARG A 162 -5.65 -13.92 8.43
N LEU A 163 -4.39 -14.27 8.69
CA LEU A 163 -3.36 -14.44 7.66
C LEU A 163 -3.76 -15.45 6.58
N ALA A 164 -4.37 -16.57 6.95
CA ALA A 164 -4.82 -17.58 5.99
C ALA A 164 -5.89 -17.07 5.01
N GLY A 165 -6.60 -15.98 5.35
CA GLY A 165 -7.56 -15.33 4.45
C GLY A 165 -6.91 -14.51 3.33
N LEU A 166 -5.60 -14.28 3.40
CA LEU A 166 -4.82 -13.58 2.38
C LEU A 166 -4.36 -14.52 1.26
N ASP A 167 -4.27 -15.82 1.52
CA ASP A 167 -3.74 -16.82 0.59
C ASP A 167 -4.50 -16.80 -0.74
N GLY A 168 -3.77 -16.61 -1.85
CA GLY A 168 -4.31 -16.47 -3.19
C GLY A 168 -5.17 -15.23 -3.44
N ARG A 169 -5.44 -14.41 -2.40
CA ARG A 169 -6.21 -13.15 -2.49
C ARG A 169 -5.29 -11.94 -2.60
N VAL A 170 -4.17 -11.92 -1.89
CA VAL A 170 -3.16 -10.86 -1.98
C VAL A 170 -1.88 -11.48 -2.52
N ILE A 171 -1.32 -10.87 -3.56
CA ILE A 171 -0.08 -11.33 -4.20
C ILE A 171 0.94 -10.19 -4.14
N MET A 172 1.99 -10.40 -3.36
CA MET A 172 3.09 -9.43 -3.26
C MET A 172 4.25 -9.85 -4.14
N GLY A 173 4.77 -8.93 -4.95
CA GLY A 173 5.97 -9.15 -5.76
C GLY A 173 7.21 -8.57 -5.08
N THR A 174 8.28 -9.36 -5.01
CA THR A 174 9.59 -8.93 -4.52
C THR A 174 10.69 -9.32 -5.51
N SER A 175 11.76 -8.53 -5.61
CA SER A 175 12.88 -8.78 -6.52
C SER A 175 14.02 -9.44 -5.77
N CYS A 176 14.16 -10.77 -5.86
CA CYS A 176 15.19 -11.54 -5.16
C CYS A 176 16.41 -11.80 -6.04
N PHE A 177 17.62 -11.72 -5.48
CA PHE A 177 18.87 -11.87 -6.24
C PHE A 177 19.35 -13.34 -6.31
N LYS A 178 19.26 -13.99 -7.49
CA LYS A 178 19.74 -15.37 -7.74
C LYS A 178 20.24 -15.64 -9.20
N PRO A 179 21.55 -15.57 -9.52
CA PRO A 179 22.46 -14.48 -9.21
C PRO A 179 22.01 -13.12 -9.81
N LEU A 180 21.00 -13.13 -10.70
CA LEU A 180 20.35 -11.93 -11.23
C LEU A 180 19.01 -11.69 -10.49
N PRO A 181 18.48 -10.47 -10.49
CA PRO A 181 17.16 -10.19 -9.94
C PRO A 181 16.09 -11.03 -10.64
N THR A 182 15.27 -11.73 -9.85
CA THR A 182 14.11 -12.48 -10.32
C THR A 182 12.89 -12.08 -9.51
N LEU A 183 11.75 -11.89 -10.19
CA LEU A 183 10.47 -11.65 -9.51
C LEU A 183 10.07 -12.92 -8.76
N VAL A 184 9.86 -12.78 -7.45
CA VAL A 184 9.23 -13.77 -6.60
C VAL A 184 7.85 -13.24 -6.24
N LEU A 185 6.82 -14.01 -6.57
CA LEU A 185 5.45 -13.73 -6.17
C LEU A 185 5.17 -14.49 -4.88
N ILE A 186 4.63 -13.79 -3.89
CA ILE A 186 4.26 -14.32 -2.58
C ILE A 186 2.74 -14.30 -2.51
N ASP A 187 2.13 -15.46 -2.42
CA ASP A 187 0.68 -15.67 -2.43
C ASP A 187 0.20 -16.57 -1.29
N SER A 188 1.07 -16.91 -0.33
CA SER A 188 0.73 -17.68 0.88
C SER A 188 1.43 -17.13 2.12
N TYR A 189 0.68 -17.10 3.23
CA TYR A 189 1.01 -16.38 4.47
C TYR A 189 0.85 -17.25 5.73
N THR A 190 0.97 -18.57 5.58
CA THR A 190 0.56 -19.55 6.59
C THR A 190 1.47 -19.68 7.82
N ALA A 191 2.69 -19.15 7.78
CA ALA A 191 3.61 -19.15 8.92
C ALA A 191 3.67 -17.77 9.60
N VAL A 192 3.01 -17.67 10.76
CA VAL A 192 2.86 -16.46 11.59
C VAL A 192 4.21 -15.82 11.95
N ASP A 193 5.25 -16.63 12.16
CA ASP A 193 6.46 -16.16 12.85
C ASP A 193 7.61 -15.73 11.93
N ASP A 194 7.55 -16.02 10.62
CA ASP A 194 8.67 -15.70 9.72
C ASP A 194 8.17 -15.29 8.32
N GLN A 195 7.37 -16.14 7.66
CA GLN A 195 7.04 -15.91 6.25
C GLN A 195 6.18 -14.66 6.04
N ALA A 196 5.11 -14.48 6.81
CA ALA A 196 4.20 -13.34 6.62
C ALA A 196 4.89 -12.01 6.95
N THR A 197 5.69 -11.99 8.03
CA THR A 197 6.49 -10.83 8.43
C THR A 197 7.50 -10.49 7.33
N HIS A 198 8.30 -11.46 6.87
CA HIS A 198 9.27 -11.24 5.80
C HIS A 198 8.61 -10.91 4.46
N ALA A 199 7.40 -11.41 4.18
CA ALA A 199 6.64 -11.07 2.99
C ALA A 199 6.27 -9.59 3.00
N PHE A 200 5.62 -9.12 4.08
CA PHE A 200 5.28 -7.70 4.25
C PHE A 200 6.53 -6.82 4.15
N MET A 201 7.58 -7.22 4.86
CA MET A 201 8.87 -6.53 4.89
C MET A 201 9.54 -6.47 3.53
N SER A 202 9.46 -7.52 2.72
CA SER A 202 10.03 -7.57 1.38
C SER A 202 9.40 -6.59 0.41
N THR A 203 8.24 -6.01 0.73
CA THR A 203 7.61 -4.91 0.01
C THR A 203 7.59 -3.60 0.80
N GLY A 204 7.75 -3.62 2.12
CA GLY A 204 7.74 -2.42 2.97
C GLY A 204 9.11 -1.81 3.21
N THR A 205 10.21 -2.45 2.81
CA THR A 205 11.58 -2.02 3.16
C THR A 205 12.57 -2.05 2.02
N TYR A 206 13.72 -1.40 2.23
CA TYR A 206 14.77 -1.27 1.21
C TYR A 206 15.40 -2.61 0.82
N LEU A 207 15.60 -3.50 1.79
CA LEU A 207 16.23 -4.79 1.62
C LEU A 207 15.75 -5.75 2.70
N GLU A 208 15.33 -6.93 2.27
CA GLU A 208 14.86 -7.98 3.17
C GLU A 208 15.40 -9.35 2.75
N MET A 209 15.57 -10.26 3.70
CA MET A 209 15.89 -11.65 3.39
C MET A 209 14.58 -12.43 3.22
N TYR A 210 14.31 -12.93 2.02
CA TYR A 210 13.13 -13.77 1.76
C TYR A 210 13.55 -15.08 1.07
N GLY A 211 13.09 -16.21 1.62
CA GLY A 211 13.42 -17.54 1.11
C GLY A 211 14.92 -17.85 1.05
N GLY A 212 15.72 -17.22 1.92
CA GLY A 212 17.18 -17.37 1.99
C GLY A 212 17.99 -16.45 1.06
N TYR A 213 17.36 -15.48 0.40
CA TYR A 213 18.02 -14.57 -0.53
C TYR A 213 17.71 -13.12 -0.20
N PRO A 214 18.63 -12.18 -0.46
CA PRO A 214 18.30 -10.77 -0.37
C PRO A 214 17.30 -10.44 -1.46
N CYS A 215 16.30 -9.64 -1.11
CA CYS A 215 15.26 -9.17 -2.01
C CYS A 215 15.00 -7.68 -1.76
N THR A 216 14.62 -6.96 -2.82
CA THR A 216 14.11 -5.58 -2.72
C THR A 216 12.60 -5.57 -2.93
N ASP A 217 12.00 -4.41 -2.74
CA ASP A 217 10.57 -4.13 -2.85
C ASP A 217 9.83 -4.56 -4.13
N GLY A 218 10.50 -5.13 -5.14
CA GLY A 218 9.88 -5.64 -6.37
C GLY A 218 10.11 -4.76 -7.59
N GLY A 219 10.53 -3.50 -7.43
CA GLY A 219 10.63 -2.55 -8.55
C GLY A 219 11.63 -2.92 -9.65
N LEU A 220 12.60 -3.79 -9.37
CA LEU A 220 13.63 -4.18 -10.35
C LEU A 220 13.13 -5.17 -11.41
N THR A 221 11.98 -5.81 -11.19
CA THR A 221 11.54 -6.95 -12.02
C THR A 221 10.09 -6.84 -12.51
N THR A 222 9.39 -5.75 -12.19
CA THR A 222 7.98 -5.52 -12.55
C THR A 222 7.77 -4.38 -13.57
N GLY A 223 8.82 -4.08 -14.34
CA GLY A 223 8.80 -3.07 -15.40
C GLY A 223 8.83 -1.63 -14.89
N ASP A 224 8.81 -0.67 -15.82
CA ASP A 224 8.99 0.77 -15.52
C ASP A 224 7.90 1.34 -14.61
N LYS A 225 6.72 0.73 -14.62
CA LYS A 225 5.59 1.14 -13.78
C LYS A 225 5.50 0.39 -12.45
N MET A 226 6.37 -0.59 -12.20
CA MET A 226 6.33 -1.40 -10.98
C MET A 226 4.96 -2.07 -10.75
N THR A 227 4.28 -2.58 -11.78
CA THR A 227 2.90 -3.11 -11.69
C THR A 227 2.86 -4.60 -11.97
N PRO A 228 2.83 -5.51 -10.98
CA PRO A 228 2.83 -6.96 -11.24
C PRO A 228 1.47 -7.45 -11.75
N LEU A 229 1.14 -7.13 -13.01
CA LEU A 229 -0.12 -7.53 -13.66
C LEU A 229 -0.28 -9.06 -13.65
N PHE A 230 -1.50 -9.51 -13.37
CA PHE A 230 -1.89 -10.91 -13.48
C PHE A 230 -1.78 -11.35 -14.95
N GLN A 231 -1.07 -12.46 -15.16
CA GLN A 231 -0.77 -12.99 -16.49
C GLN A 231 -1.79 -14.05 -16.96
N ASP A 232 -2.73 -14.43 -16.10
CA ASP A 232 -3.70 -15.51 -16.35
C ASP A 232 -4.89 -15.07 -17.22
N ASN A 233 -5.08 -13.76 -17.43
CA ASN A 233 -6.14 -13.17 -18.23
C ASN A 233 -7.56 -13.64 -17.84
N VAL A 234 -7.78 -13.94 -16.56
CA VAL A 234 -9.09 -14.44 -16.08
C VAL A 234 -10.09 -13.31 -15.86
N ARG A 235 -9.62 -12.13 -15.43
CA ARG A 235 -10.46 -10.96 -15.11
C ARG A 235 -9.87 -9.68 -15.69
N PRO A 236 -10.71 -8.63 -15.88
CA PRO A 236 -10.17 -7.30 -16.08
C PRO A 236 -9.41 -6.87 -14.82
N GLN A 237 -8.36 -6.06 -15.00
CA GLN A 237 -7.49 -5.62 -13.93
C GLN A 237 -7.58 -4.11 -13.77
N MET A 238 -8.03 -3.63 -12.61
CA MET A 238 -7.93 -2.20 -12.30
C MET A 238 -6.51 -1.90 -11.84
N VAL A 239 -5.80 -1.07 -12.59
CA VAL A 239 -4.42 -0.67 -12.30
C VAL A 239 -4.42 0.70 -11.65
N VAL A 240 -3.81 0.80 -10.47
CA VAL A 240 -3.59 2.04 -9.73
C VAL A 240 -2.10 2.37 -9.76
N ASP A 241 -1.74 3.43 -10.49
CA ASP A 241 -0.34 3.84 -10.70
C ASP A 241 0.06 4.95 -9.71
N LEU A 242 0.65 4.57 -8.58
CA LEU A 242 1.11 5.46 -7.51
C LEU A 242 2.16 6.48 -8.00
N MET A 243 2.94 6.14 -9.02
CA MET A 243 3.96 7.03 -9.59
C MET A 243 3.34 8.14 -10.45
N ALA A 244 2.07 7.99 -10.85
CA ALA A 244 1.32 8.98 -11.63
C ALA A 244 0.54 9.99 -10.77
N THR A 245 0.66 9.94 -9.43
CA THR A 245 -0.03 10.86 -8.50
C THR A 245 0.39 12.32 -8.68
N GLY A 246 1.64 12.56 -9.07
CA GLY A 246 2.23 13.90 -9.10
C GLY A 246 2.40 14.51 -7.71
N ALA A 247 2.35 13.69 -6.66
CA ALA A 247 2.51 14.12 -5.28
C ALA A 247 3.95 14.57 -4.99
N ASN A 248 4.15 15.21 -3.82
CA ASN A 248 5.44 15.67 -3.36
C ASN A 248 6.45 14.50 -3.28
N SER A 249 7.59 14.61 -3.97
CA SER A 249 8.61 13.56 -3.98
C SER A 249 9.22 13.23 -2.61
N GLU A 250 9.07 14.12 -1.62
CA GLU A 250 9.47 13.81 -0.25
C GLU A 250 8.62 12.67 0.35
N LEU A 251 7.36 12.53 -0.06
CA LEU A 251 6.47 11.45 0.42
C LEU A 251 7.01 10.05 0.11
N VAL A 252 7.91 9.89 -0.87
CA VAL A 252 8.48 8.55 -1.14
C VAL A 252 9.13 7.94 0.11
N PHE A 253 9.70 8.75 1.01
CA PHE A 253 10.42 8.27 2.20
C PHE A 253 10.08 9.04 3.49
N LYS A 254 9.05 9.88 3.46
CA LYS A 254 8.68 10.71 4.60
C LYS A 254 7.19 10.98 4.60
N VAL A 255 6.48 10.46 5.60
CA VAL A 255 5.06 10.78 5.79
C VAL A 255 4.89 12.22 6.29
N LEU A 256 4.47 13.10 5.39
CA LEU A 256 4.01 14.44 5.74
C LEU A 256 2.49 14.38 5.91
N LEU A 257 1.99 14.54 7.14
CA LEU A 257 0.61 14.20 7.49
C LEU A 257 -0.43 14.92 6.61
N ASP A 258 -0.29 16.23 6.42
CA ASP A 258 -1.20 17.02 5.58
C ASP A 258 -1.18 16.55 4.11
N ASP A 259 0.01 16.39 3.52
CA ASP A 259 0.17 15.90 2.15
C ASP A 259 -0.39 14.46 2.00
N TYR A 260 -0.22 13.62 3.01
CA TYR A 260 -0.75 12.24 3.04
C TYR A 260 -2.28 12.23 3.08
N VAL A 261 -2.88 13.06 3.94
CA VAL A 261 -4.34 13.24 4.04
C VAL A 261 -4.92 13.77 2.72
N ASP A 262 -4.27 14.75 2.09
CA ASP A 262 -4.71 15.31 0.82
C ASP A 262 -4.57 14.31 -0.34
N LEU A 263 -3.54 13.46 -0.29
CA LEU A 263 -3.37 12.39 -1.27
C LEU A 263 -4.45 11.31 -1.13
N ILE A 264 -4.88 10.97 0.10
CA ILE A 264 -6.06 10.11 0.33
C ILE A 264 -7.32 10.72 -0.30
N LYS A 265 -7.60 12.01 -0.05
CA LYS A 265 -8.75 12.70 -0.66
C LYS A 265 -8.68 12.67 -2.18
N THR A 266 -7.48 12.90 -2.74
CA THR A 266 -7.23 12.84 -4.19
C THR A 266 -7.54 11.45 -4.74
N GLY A 267 -7.15 10.39 -4.04
CA GLY A 267 -7.49 9.01 -4.40
C GLY A 267 -9.00 8.76 -4.46
N MET A 268 -9.76 9.28 -3.49
CA MET A 268 -11.23 9.20 -3.50
C MET A 268 -11.83 9.91 -4.71
N ASP A 269 -11.37 11.14 -4.99
CA ASP A 269 -11.91 11.96 -6.07
C ASP A 269 -11.57 11.38 -7.46
N GLU A 270 -10.35 10.89 -7.66
CA GLU A 270 -9.94 10.22 -8.89
C GLU A 270 -10.72 8.92 -9.10
N PHE A 271 -10.99 8.16 -8.03
CA PHE A 271 -11.83 6.98 -8.13
C PHE A 271 -13.27 7.33 -8.53
N VAL A 272 -13.87 8.38 -7.93
CA VAL A 272 -15.19 8.88 -8.31
C VAL A 272 -15.21 9.24 -9.80
N ASN A 273 -14.21 9.98 -10.28
CA ASN A 273 -14.07 10.35 -11.68
C ASN A 273 -13.96 9.11 -12.57
N PHE A 274 -13.09 8.16 -12.20
CA PHE A 274 -12.90 6.92 -12.95
C PHE A 274 -14.22 6.15 -13.10
N VAL A 275 -14.94 5.89 -12.02
CA VAL A 275 -16.16 5.05 -12.10
C VAL A 275 -17.35 5.77 -12.72
N THR A 276 -17.44 7.11 -12.62
CA THR A 276 -18.58 7.88 -13.16
C THR A 276 -18.35 8.38 -14.59
N LYS A 277 -17.10 8.62 -14.99
CA LYS A 277 -16.73 9.21 -16.29
C LYS A 277 -15.93 8.26 -17.19
N GLY A 278 -15.42 7.16 -16.65
CA GLY A 278 -14.54 6.24 -17.38
C GLY A 278 -13.11 6.75 -17.53
N GLN A 279 -12.76 7.85 -16.85
CA GLN A 279 -11.46 8.49 -16.91
C GLN A 279 -11.17 9.26 -15.61
N THR A 280 -9.89 9.40 -15.30
CA THR A 280 -9.34 10.22 -14.22
C THR A 280 -8.99 11.61 -14.73
N GLU A 281 -8.77 12.57 -13.82
CA GLU A 281 -8.23 13.89 -14.18
C GLU A 281 -6.77 13.80 -14.61
N ARG A 282 -6.00 12.93 -13.95
CA ARG A 282 -4.62 12.59 -14.34
C ARG A 282 -4.62 11.36 -15.22
N GLU A 283 -4.01 11.44 -16.40
CA GLU A 283 -3.96 10.33 -17.35
C GLU A 283 -3.25 9.12 -16.74
N GLY A 284 -3.91 7.96 -16.77
CA GLY A 284 -3.30 6.66 -16.42
C GLY A 284 -3.09 6.39 -14.93
N ILE A 285 -3.50 7.28 -14.02
CA ILE A 285 -3.37 7.07 -12.57
C ILE A 285 -4.28 5.95 -12.05
N ILE A 286 -5.48 5.83 -12.62
CA ILE A 286 -6.36 4.67 -12.48
C ILE A 286 -6.78 4.26 -13.89
N SER A 287 -6.62 2.99 -14.23
CA SER A 287 -7.00 2.46 -15.54
C SER A 287 -7.60 1.07 -15.42
N LEU A 288 -8.39 0.66 -16.41
CA LEU A 288 -8.88 -0.71 -16.52
C LEU A 288 -8.12 -1.41 -17.65
N CYS A 289 -7.44 -2.51 -17.33
CA CYS A 289 -6.86 -3.43 -18.29
C CYS A 289 -7.89 -4.51 -18.65
N PRO A 290 -8.46 -4.52 -19.87
CA PRO A 290 -9.49 -5.49 -20.24
C PRO A 290 -8.96 -6.93 -20.29
N VAL A 291 -9.88 -7.89 -20.13
CA VAL A 291 -9.61 -9.32 -20.38
C VAL A 291 -9.06 -9.51 -21.80
N GLY A 292 -7.98 -10.28 -21.92
CA GLY A 292 -7.37 -10.61 -23.22
C GLY A 292 -6.34 -9.59 -23.72
N SER A 293 -6.09 -8.51 -22.98
CA SER A 293 -4.99 -7.57 -23.27
C SER A 293 -3.64 -8.27 -23.22
N ASP A 294 -2.66 -7.78 -23.99
CA ASP A 294 -1.28 -8.26 -23.87
C ASP A 294 -0.66 -7.61 -22.63
N VAL A 295 -0.52 -8.41 -21.57
CA VAL A 295 0.03 -8.01 -20.27
C VAL A 295 1.47 -8.48 -20.05
N LYS A 296 2.14 -8.94 -21.13
CA LYS A 296 3.55 -9.30 -21.08
C LYS A 296 4.40 -8.11 -20.64
N ASP A 297 5.50 -8.43 -19.98
CA ASP A 297 6.42 -7.44 -19.41
C ASP A 297 5.72 -6.47 -18.44
N PHE A 298 4.58 -6.89 -17.87
CA PHE A 298 3.83 -6.14 -16.86
C PHE A 298 3.24 -4.81 -17.35
N VAL A 299 3.00 -4.69 -18.66
CA VAL A 299 2.37 -3.52 -19.28
C VAL A 299 1.07 -3.95 -19.93
N CYS A 300 -0.04 -3.27 -19.63
CA CYS A 300 -1.31 -3.53 -20.31
C CYS A 300 -1.31 -2.88 -21.70
N LYS A 301 -1.35 -3.68 -22.76
CA LYS A 301 -1.53 -3.23 -24.15
C LYS A 301 -2.89 -3.70 -24.66
N VAL A 302 -3.78 -2.72 -24.90
CA VAL A 302 -5.14 -2.91 -25.41
C VAL A 302 -5.15 -3.10 -26.93
#